data_AF-M7A7M7-F1
#
_entry.id   AF-M7A7M7-F1
#
_cell.length_a   1.000
_cell.length_b   1.000
_cell.length_c   1.000
_cell.angle_alpha   90.00
_cell.angle_beta   90.00
_cell.angle_gamma   90.00
#
_symmetry.space_group_name_H-M   'P 1'
#
loop_
_entity.id
_entity.type
_entity.pdbx_description
1 polymer ?
#
loop_
_entity_poly.entity_id
_entity_poly.type
_entity_poly.pdbx_seq_one_letter_code
_entity_poly.pdbx_strand_id
1 'polypeptide(L)'
;ENPKEIQNQISDSFLVLNCAGPFIETAIPIAKACVESGVHYLDVTGEIPVFEMLYSLSPKALAKNIMLLPGVGFDVVPTDCLAVMLKEKLSKAHFLELGFTGFTDLSRGTLKSALVQLPYGSKIRRNGKIETIPQLSLKK
;
A
#
# COMPACT_ATOMS: atom_id res chain seq x y z
N GLU A 1 -0.60 6.65 -19.65
CA GLU A 1 0.71 7.32 -19.82
C GLU A 1 1.64 6.48 -20.68
N ASN A 2 2.63 7.09 -21.32
CA ASN A 2 3.62 6.40 -22.15
C ASN A 2 4.71 5.76 -21.26
N PRO A 3 4.82 4.41 -21.18
CA PRO A 3 5.77 3.77 -20.27
C PRO A 3 7.23 4.17 -20.51
N LYS A 4 7.62 4.45 -21.75
CA LYS A 4 8.98 4.91 -22.07
C LYS A 4 9.29 6.30 -21.51
N GLU A 5 8.30 7.16 -21.49
CA GLU A 5 8.46 8.51 -20.96
C GLU A 5 8.66 8.49 -19.45
N ILE A 6 7.88 7.68 -18.73
CA ILE A 6 8.08 7.45 -17.30
C ILE A 6 9.48 6.91 -17.03
N GLN A 7 9.93 5.89 -17.77
CA GLN A 7 11.28 5.32 -17.62
C GLN A 7 12.37 6.37 -17.81
N ASN A 8 12.28 7.17 -18.87
CA ASN A 8 13.26 8.23 -19.15
C ASN A 8 13.31 9.30 -18.05
N GLN A 9 12.18 9.61 -17.41
CA GLN A 9 12.13 10.60 -16.34
C GLN A 9 12.72 10.09 -15.01
N ILE A 10 12.74 8.77 -14.80
CA ILE A 10 13.15 8.17 -13.52
C ILE A 10 14.52 7.47 -13.59
N SER A 11 15.11 7.27 -14.77
CA SER A 11 16.29 6.40 -14.97
C SER A 11 17.51 6.79 -14.13
N ASP A 12 17.67 8.07 -13.83
CA ASP A 12 18.81 8.59 -13.07
C ASP A 12 18.51 8.70 -11.56
N SER A 13 17.33 8.25 -11.13
CA SER A 13 16.90 8.29 -9.74
C SER A 13 17.24 7.01 -9.00
N PHE A 14 17.58 7.12 -7.71
CA PHE A 14 17.75 5.95 -6.85
C PHE A 14 16.39 5.32 -6.47
N LEU A 15 15.38 6.15 -6.23
CA LEU A 15 14.01 5.72 -5.90
C LEU A 15 12.98 6.70 -6.45
N VAL A 16 11.75 6.23 -6.64
CA VAL A 16 10.56 7.03 -6.91
C VAL A 16 9.60 6.91 -5.74
N LEU A 17 9.24 8.03 -5.13
CA LEU A 17 8.15 8.11 -4.17
C LEU A 17 6.89 8.61 -4.90
N ASN A 18 5.93 7.70 -5.11
CA ASN A 18 4.66 8.03 -5.70
C ASN A 18 3.73 8.66 -4.65
N CYS A 19 3.45 9.96 -4.82
CA CYS A 19 2.46 10.69 -4.04
C CYS A 19 1.23 11.11 -4.88
N ALA A 20 1.09 10.55 -6.09
CA ALA A 20 0.01 10.90 -7.01
C ALA A 20 -1.12 9.85 -6.93
N GLY A 21 -2.13 10.12 -6.10
CA GLY A 21 -3.35 9.32 -6.04
C GLY A 21 -4.33 9.64 -7.18
N PRO A 22 -5.28 8.74 -7.50
CA PRO A 22 -5.54 7.46 -6.82
C PRO A 22 -4.56 6.37 -7.26
N PHE A 23 -4.08 5.59 -6.30
CA PHE A 23 -2.93 4.70 -6.52
C PHE A 23 -3.27 3.51 -7.40
N ILE A 24 -4.54 3.08 -7.45
CA ILE A 24 -5.00 2.07 -8.39
C ILE A 24 -4.68 2.43 -9.85
N GLU A 25 -4.65 3.73 -10.17
CA GLU A 25 -4.37 4.24 -11.52
C GLU A 25 -2.86 4.44 -11.73
N THR A 26 -2.14 4.93 -10.72
CA THR A 26 -0.74 5.40 -10.88
C THR A 26 0.31 4.40 -10.45
N ALA A 27 0.03 3.53 -9.48
CA ALA A 27 1.05 2.71 -8.83
C ALA A 27 1.67 1.69 -9.78
N ILE A 28 0.85 0.96 -10.54
CA ILE A 28 1.35 -0.12 -11.41
C ILE A 28 2.16 0.37 -12.61
N PRO A 29 1.73 1.41 -13.35
CA PRO A 29 2.55 1.98 -14.41
C PRO A 29 3.93 2.43 -13.89
N ILE A 30 3.98 3.13 -12.76
CA ILE A 30 5.22 3.65 -12.17
C ILE A 30 6.08 2.50 -11.63
N ALA A 31 5.52 1.54 -10.89
CA ALA A 31 6.25 0.40 -10.36
C ALA A 31 6.83 -0.48 -11.48
N LYS A 32 6.11 -0.68 -12.58
CA LYS A 32 6.66 -1.36 -13.76
C LYS A 32 7.82 -0.58 -14.37
N ALA A 33 7.72 0.74 -14.52
CA ALA A 33 8.82 1.56 -14.99
C ALA A 33 10.03 1.49 -14.06
N CYS A 34 9.81 1.49 -12.74
CA CYS A 34 10.83 1.33 -11.71
C CYS A 34 11.55 -0.01 -11.83
N VAL A 35 10.80 -1.12 -11.91
CA VAL A 35 11.37 -2.45 -12.16
C VAL A 35 12.13 -2.48 -13.48
N GLU A 36 11.62 -1.88 -14.54
CA GLU A 36 12.33 -1.89 -15.82
C GLU A 36 13.64 -1.10 -15.80
N SER A 37 13.66 0.03 -15.08
CA SER A 37 14.79 0.96 -15.03
C SER A 37 15.79 0.67 -13.92
N GLY A 38 15.52 -0.32 -13.04
CA GLY A 38 16.40 -0.61 -11.90
C GLY A 38 16.30 0.44 -10.77
N VAL A 39 15.12 1.01 -10.58
CA VAL A 39 14.85 2.09 -9.61
C VAL A 39 13.91 1.57 -8.52
N HIS A 40 14.13 1.94 -7.26
CA HIS A 40 13.25 1.54 -6.16
C HIS A 40 11.90 2.29 -6.19
N TYR A 41 10.84 1.64 -5.71
CA TYR A 41 9.49 2.22 -5.68
C TYR A 41 8.97 2.32 -4.26
N LEU A 42 8.49 3.49 -3.86
CA LEU A 42 7.75 3.73 -2.63
C LEU A 42 6.42 4.43 -2.95
N ASP A 43 5.39 4.23 -2.14
CA ASP A 43 4.17 5.03 -2.17
C ASP A 43 3.55 5.22 -0.78
N VAL A 44 2.56 6.12 -0.68
CA VAL A 44 1.78 6.34 0.55
C VAL A 44 0.37 5.77 0.45
N THR A 45 0.18 4.69 -0.32
CA THR A 45 -1.14 4.11 -0.56
C THR A 45 -1.70 3.41 0.69
N GLY A 46 -3.00 3.54 0.89
CA GLY A 46 -3.80 2.67 1.76
C GLY A 46 -4.69 1.70 0.98
N GLU A 47 -4.52 1.61 -0.35
CA GLU A 47 -5.38 0.84 -1.25
C GLU A 47 -4.95 -0.63 -1.31
N ILE A 48 -5.67 -1.53 -0.64
CA ILE A 48 -5.35 -2.98 -0.58
C ILE A 48 -5.10 -3.62 -1.96
N PRO A 49 -5.92 -3.35 -3.01
CA PRO A 49 -5.63 -3.90 -4.33
C PRO A 49 -4.27 -3.46 -4.89
N VAL A 50 -3.77 -2.28 -4.51
CA VAL A 50 -2.43 -1.81 -4.92
C VAL A 50 -1.34 -2.65 -4.26
N PHE A 51 -1.47 -2.97 -2.97
CA PHE A 51 -0.56 -3.90 -2.28
C PHE A 51 -0.51 -5.26 -2.99
N GLU A 52 -1.68 -5.82 -3.35
CA GLU A 52 -1.75 -7.12 -4.06
C GLU A 52 -1.11 -7.06 -5.45
N MET A 53 -1.39 -6.00 -6.21
CA MET A 53 -0.81 -5.82 -7.55
C MET A 53 0.71 -5.61 -7.49
N LEU A 54 1.22 -4.84 -6.52
CA LEU A 54 2.68 -4.65 -6.34
C LEU A 54 3.36 -5.94 -5.89
N TYR A 55 2.71 -6.70 -4.99
CA TYR A 55 3.20 -8.02 -4.58
C TYR A 55 3.31 -8.97 -5.78
N SER A 56 2.39 -8.90 -6.75
CA SER A 56 2.46 -9.71 -7.98
C SER A 56 3.70 -9.41 -8.84
N LEU A 57 4.33 -8.24 -8.70
CA LEU A 57 5.56 -7.85 -9.38
C LEU A 57 6.83 -8.31 -8.64
N SER A 58 6.70 -8.84 -7.41
CA SER A 58 7.82 -9.23 -6.55
C SER A 58 8.86 -10.13 -7.25
N PRO A 59 8.49 -11.17 -8.01
CA PRO A 59 9.49 -11.99 -8.70
C PRO A 59 10.39 -11.20 -9.66
N LYS A 60 9.83 -10.22 -10.38
CA LYS A 60 10.59 -9.38 -11.31
C LYS A 60 11.45 -8.36 -10.57
N ALA A 61 10.92 -7.77 -9.50
CA ALA A 61 11.64 -6.82 -8.67
C ALA A 61 12.85 -7.49 -8.01
N LEU A 62 12.68 -8.69 -7.45
CA LEU A 62 13.75 -9.51 -6.88
C LEU A 62 14.83 -9.87 -7.91
N ALA A 63 14.44 -10.28 -9.12
CA ALA A 63 15.38 -10.62 -10.19
C ALA A 63 16.28 -9.44 -10.60
N LYS A 64 15.86 -8.20 -10.33
CA LYS A 64 16.62 -6.97 -10.60
C LYS A 64 17.18 -6.31 -9.35
N ASN A 65 17.06 -6.94 -8.18
CA ASN A 65 17.48 -6.38 -6.89
C ASN A 65 16.81 -5.03 -6.55
N ILE A 66 15.52 -4.91 -6.85
CA ILE A 66 14.73 -3.70 -6.64
C ILE A 66 13.68 -3.91 -5.56
N MET A 67 13.53 -2.91 -4.68
CA MET A 67 12.47 -2.86 -3.67
C MET A 67 11.21 -2.18 -4.22
N LEU A 68 10.06 -2.82 -3.97
CA LEU A 68 8.73 -2.20 -4.08
C LEU A 68 8.15 -2.13 -2.65
N LEU A 69 7.98 -0.93 -2.11
CA LEU A 69 7.56 -0.69 -0.73
C LEU A 69 6.33 0.24 -0.68
N PRO A 70 5.11 -0.30 -0.83
CA PRO A 70 3.89 0.48 -0.67
C PRO A 70 3.59 0.82 0.80
N GLY A 71 2.79 1.86 1.01
CA GLY A 71 2.23 2.17 2.32
C GLY A 71 3.25 2.77 3.30
N VAL A 72 4.16 3.63 2.85
CA VAL A 72 5.13 4.32 3.75
C VAL A 72 4.54 5.54 4.46
N GLY A 73 3.22 5.54 4.68
CA GLY A 73 2.44 6.65 5.26
C GLY A 73 2.10 6.49 6.75
N PHE A 74 1.46 7.51 7.31
CA PHE A 74 1.09 7.59 8.73
C PHE A 74 0.04 6.55 9.17
N ASP A 75 -0.86 6.11 8.30
CA ASP A 75 -1.85 5.10 8.67
C ASP A 75 -1.26 3.69 8.74
N VAL A 76 -0.32 3.36 7.86
CA VAL A 76 0.31 2.04 7.77
C VAL A 76 1.53 1.90 8.69
N VAL A 77 2.52 2.78 8.60
CA VAL A 77 3.82 2.61 9.29
C VAL A 77 3.68 2.46 10.82
N PRO A 78 3.06 3.40 11.57
CA PRO A 78 2.96 3.27 13.01
C PRO A 78 2.05 2.13 13.46
N THR A 79 1.00 1.80 12.69
CA THR A 79 0.12 0.68 13.04
C THR A 79 0.81 -0.67 12.83
N ASP A 80 1.58 -0.83 11.76
CA ASP A 80 2.39 -2.03 11.51
C ASP A 80 3.50 -2.19 12.56
N CYS A 81 4.22 -1.11 12.88
CA CYS A 81 5.23 -1.14 13.95
C CYS A 81 4.61 -1.51 15.31
N LEU A 82 3.43 -0.97 15.62
CA LEU A 82 2.70 -1.30 16.84
C LEU A 82 2.24 -2.77 16.85
N ALA A 83 1.74 -3.28 15.72
CA ALA A 83 1.34 -4.67 15.59
C ALA A 83 2.50 -5.65 15.85
N VAL A 84 3.69 -5.38 15.27
CA VAL A 84 4.90 -6.17 15.50
C VAL A 84 5.34 -6.09 16.95
N MET A 85 5.40 -4.89 17.53
CA MET A 85 5.77 -4.70 18.94
C MET A 85 4.83 -5.45 19.89
N LEU A 86 3.52 -5.42 19.62
CA LEU A 86 2.54 -6.15 20.42
C LEU A 86 2.70 -7.66 20.26
N LYS A 87 3.01 -8.16 19.05
CA LYS A 87 3.26 -9.59 18.85
C LYS A 87 4.48 -10.08 19.63
N GLU A 88 5.54 -9.29 19.69
CA GLU A 88 6.74 -9.61 20.47
C GLU A 88 6.47 -9.62 21.98
N LYS A 89 5.78 -8.59 22.48
CA LYS A 89 5.48 -8.43 23.92
C LYS A 89 4.39 -9.37 24.41
N LEU A 90 3.44 -9.74 23.54
CA LEU A 90 2.27 -10.56 23.85
C LEU A 90 2.22 -11.79 22.93
N SER A 91 3.27 -12.62 23.00
CA SER A 91 3.44 -13.78 22.10
C SER A 91 2.25 -14.76 22.07
N LYS A 92 1.50 -14.87 23.18
CA LYS A 92 0.30 -15.69 23.35
C LYS A 92 -1.02 -15.03 22.89
N ALA A 93 -0.99 -13.75 22.53
CA ALA A 93 -2.18 -13.08 22.00
C ALA A 93 -2.62 -13.74 20.68
N HIS A 94 -3.93 -13.94 20.53
CA HIS A 94 -4.54 -14.56 19.36
C HIS A 94 -5.51 -13.59 18.64
N PHE A 95 -5.67 -12.38 19.16
CA PHE A 95 -6.53 -11.33 18.61
C PHE A 95 -5.79 -9.98 18.70
N LEU A 96 -5.95 -9.16 17.65
CA LEU A 96 -5.43 -7.80 17.59
C LEU A 96 -6.47 -6.92 16.90
N GLU A 97 -6.79 -5.80 17.53
CA GLU A 97 -7.59 -4.73 16.95
C GLU A 97 -6.85 -3.42 17.17
N LEU A 98 -6.67 -2.66 16.10
CA LEU A 98 -5.99 -1.36 16.12
C LEU A 98 -6.98 -0.28 15.70
N GLY A 99 -7.19 0.70 16.56
CA GLY A 99 -7.96 1.89 16.28
C GLY A 99 -7.06 3.11 16.32
N PHE A 100 -7.22 4.00 15.35
CA PHE A 100 -6.52 5.29 15.30
C PHE A 100 -7.48 6.40 14.88
N THR A 101 -7.14 7.63 15.24
CA THR A 101 -7.88 8.85 14.94
C THR A 101 -6.90 9.92 14.44
N GLY A 102 -7.40 10.99 13.82
CA GLY A 102 -6.55 12.11 13.39
C GLY A 102 -6.71 12.54 11.94
N PHE A 103 -7.67 12.00 11.19
CA PHE A 103 -8.02 12.54 9.88
C PHE A 103 -8.95 13.74 10.04
N THR A 104 -8.40 14.94 10.21
CA THR A 104 -9.20 16.18 10.30
C THR A 104 -9.52 16.76 8.93
N ASP A 105 -8.55 16.73 8.00
CA ASP A 105 -8.69 17.31 6.66
C ASP A 105 -8.36 16.27 5.58
N LEU A 106 -9.39 15.66 5.00
CA LEU A 106 -9.21 14.74 3.87
C LEU A 106 -8.86 15.53 2.61
N SER A 107 -7.71 15.23 2.00
CA SER A 107 -7.35 15.80 0.72
C SER A 107 -8.30 15.33 -0.40
N ARG A 108 -8.37 16.08 -1.51
CA ARG A 108 -9.13 15.65 -2.71
C ARG A 108 -8.69 14.28 -3.22
N GLY A 109 -7.38 14.00 -3.18
CA GLY A 109 -6.81 12.71 -3.56
C GLY A 109 -7.28 11.59 -2.63
N THR A 110 -7.21 11.81 -1.33
CA THR A 110 -7.69 10.86 -0.31
C THR A 110 -9.18 10.55 -0.48
N LEU A 111 -10.01 11.57 -0.75
CA LEU A 111 -11.43 11.37 -0.99
C LEU A 111 -11.69 10.53 -2.25
N LYS A 112 -10.96 10.80 -3.35
CA LYS A 112 -11.07 10.01 -4.59
C LYS A 112 -10.66 8.55 -4.34
N SER A 113 -9.54 8.32 -3.65
CA SER A 113 -9.09 6.97 -3.27
C SER A 113 -10.13 6.26 -2.39
N ALA A 114 -10.71 6.94 -1.39
CA ALA A 114 -11.75 6.36 -0.53
C ALA A 114 -12.98 5.91 -1.34
N LEU A 115 -13.45 6.73 -2.29
CA LEU A 115 -14.56 6.39 -3.17
C LEU A 115 -14.25 5.18 -4.07
N VAL A 116 -13.05 5.14 -4.64
CA VAL A 116 -12.58 4.03 -5.48
C VAL A 116 -12.46 2.73 -4.69
N GLN A 117 -12.15 2.80 -3.40
CA GLN A 117 -12.06 1.62 -2.53
C GLN A 117 -13.42 1.04 -2.12
N LEU A 118 -14.52 1.81 -2.15
CA LEU A 118 -15.84 1.36 -1.66
C LEU A 118 -16.29 -0.01 -2.21
N PRO A 119 -16.16 -0.31 -3.53
CA PRO A 119 -16.58 -1.60 -4.09
C PRO A 119 -15.75 -2.79 -3.59
N TYR A 120 -14.53 -2.56 -3.10
CA TYR A 120 -13.63 -3.60 -2.61
C TYR A 120 -13.93 -4.01 -1.16
N GLY A 121 -14.76 -3.25 -0.44
CA GLY A 121 -15.10 -3.50 0.95
C GLY A 121 -13.89 -3.42 1.89
N SER A 122 -14.13 -3.64 3.18
CA SER A 122 -13.06 -3.70 4.17
C SER A 122 -12.48 -5.10 4.22
N LYS A 123 -11.22 -5.22 4.65
CA LYS A 123 -10.55 -6.51 4.81
C LYS A 123 -10.26 -6.76 6.28
N ILE A 124 -10.46 -8.00 6.70
CA ILE A 124 -10.15 -8.47 8.05
C ILE A 124 -9.42 -9.80 7.96
N ARG A 125 -8.55 -10.10 8.92
CA ARG A 125 -7.90 -11.41 9.00
C ARG A 125 -8.51 -12.24 10.12
N ARG A 126 -9.18 -13.35 9.79
CA ARG A 126 -9.74 -14.31 10.76
C ARG A 126 -9.20 -15.70 10.49
N ASN A 127 -8.78 -16.40 11.54
CA ASN A 127 -8.24 -17.77 11.43
C ASN A 127 -7.17 -17.92 10.33
N GLY A 128 -6.29 -16.93 10.25
CA GLY A 128 -5.20 -16.90 9.27
C GLY A 128 -5.59 -16.47 7.84
N LYS A 129 -6.89 -16.34 7.52
CA LYS A 129 -7.41 -15.98 6.19
C LYS A 129 -7.86 -14.52 6.13
N ILE A 130 -7.64 -13.87 5.01
CA ILE A 130 -8.19 -12.53 4.74
C ILE A 130 -9.61 -12.70 4.20
N GLU A 131 -10.58 -12.05 4.84
CA GLU A 131 -11.99 -12.02 4.47
C GLU A 131 -12.38 -10.61 4.04
N THR A 132 -13.28 -10.52 3.05
CA THR A 132 -13.91 -9.24 2.68
C THR A 132 -15.22 -9.09 3.44
N ILE A 133 -15.40 -7.92 4.06
CA ILE A 133 -16.65 -7.52 4.72
C ILE A 133 -17.20 -6.24 4.08
N PRO A 134 -18.50 -5.95 4.21
CA PRO A 134 -19.03 -4.68 3.75
C PRO A 134 -18.27 -3.50 4.37
N GLN A 135 -18.08 -2.44 3.60
CA GLN A 135 -17.33 -1.27 4.05
C GLN A 135 -17.97 -0.69 5.31
N LEU A 136 -17.15 -0.34 6.32
CA LEU A 136 -17.62 0.20 7.61
C LEU A 136 -18.61 -0.70 8.39
N SER A 137 -18.62 -2.01 8.14
CA SER A 137 -19.52 -2.96 8.83
C SER A 137 -18.98 -3.55 10.13
N LEU A 138 -17.72 -3.27 10.48
CA LEU A 138 -17.16 -3.60 11.79
C LEU A 138 -17.92 -2.83 12.87
N LYS A 139 -18.82 -3.53 13.56
CA LYS A 139 -19.48 -3.03 14.77
C LYS A 139 -18.51 -3.19 15.94
N LYS A 140 -18.30 -2.10 16.68
CA LYS A 140 -17.69 -2.13 18.01
C LYS A 140 -18.59 -2.87 18.99
#